data_AF-A0A1C4AF79-F1
#
_entry.id   AF-A0A1C4AF79-F1
#
_cell.length_a   1.000
_cell.length_b   1.000
_cell.length_c   1.000
_cell.angle_alpha   90.00
_cell.angle_beta   90.00
_cell.angle_gamma   90.00
#
_symmetry.space_group_name_H-M   'P 1'
#
loop_
_entity.id
_entity.type
_entity.pdbx_description
1 polymer ?
#
loop_
_entity_poly.entity_id
_entity_poly.type
_entity_poly.pdbx_seq_one_letter_code
_entity_poly.pdbx_strand_id
1 'polypeptide(L)' 'MATKDGRMILTDGKPKIDDNTGLISYRDQQGNKMQINRDDVSQIIER' A
#
# COMPACT_ATOMS: atom_id res chain seq x y z
N MET A 1 -0.59 -2.99 5.90
CA MET A 1 -1.00 -1.58 5.68
C MET A 1 -2.45 -1.42 6.10
N ALA A 2 -2.78 -0.37 6.85
CA ALA A 2 -4.15 -0.04 7.23
C ALA A 2 -4.63 1.18 6.43
N THR A 3 -5.86 1.15 5.97
CA THR A 3 -6.52 2.23 5.23
C THR A 3 -7.49 3.01 6.13
N LYS A 4 -7.87 4.21 5.70
CA LYS A 4 -8.81 5.08 6.43
C LYS A 4 -10.23 4.52 6.47
N ASP A 5 -10.61 3.70 5.49
CA ASP A 5 -11.90 3.00 5.45
C ASP A 5 -11.92 1.73 6.32
N GLY A 6 -10.86 1.48 7.09
CA GLY A 6 -10.78 0.36 8.04
C GLY A 6 -10.33 -0.97 7.43
N ARG A 7 -9.96 -1.01 6.15
CA ARG A 7 -9.39 -2.22 5.54
C ARG A 7 -7.95 -2.43 5.99
N MET A 8 -7.58 -3.70 6.13
CA MET A 8 -6.18 -4.10 6.30
C MET A 8 -5.70 -4.80 5.04
N ILE A 9 -4.67 -4.24 4.42
CA ILE A 9 -4.02 -4.75 3.23
C ILE A 9 -2.72 -5.43 3.64
N LEU A 10 -2.63 -6.73 3.37
CA LEU A 10 -1.39 -7.51 3.51
C LEU A 10 -0.53 -7.28 2.27
N THR A 11 0.69 -6.79 2.48
CA THR A 11 1.63 -6.49 1.41
C THR A 11 2.83 -7.42 1.48
N ASP A 12 3.30 -7.87 0.32
CA ASP A 12 4.58 -8.53 0.19
C ASP A 12 5.68 -7.45 0.05
N GLY A 13 6.51 -7.35 1.10
CA GLY A 13 7.51 -6.30 1.24
C GLY A 13 6.93 -4.92 1.61
N LYS A 14 7.84 -3.93 1.66
CA LYS A 14 7.54 -2.56 2.08
C LYS A 14 6.87 -1.76 0.95
N PRO A 15 5.67 -1.19 1.18
CA PRO A 15 5.05 -0.25 0.24
C PRO A 15 5.93 0.99 0.02
N LYS A 16 5.92 1.54 -1.19
CA LYS A 16 6.73 2.71 -1.56
C LYS A 16 5.89 3.71 -2.34
N ILE A 17 6.27 4.98 -2.31
CA ILE A 17 5.70 5.98 -3.21
C ILE A 17 6.27 5.70 -4.61
N ASP A 18 5.41 5.70 -5.61
CA ASP A 18 5.78 5.66 -7.02
C ASP A 18 6.00 7.07 -7.52
N ASP A 19 7.24 7.40 -7.88
CA ASP A 19 7.61 8.75 -8.29
C ASP A 19 6.92 9.20 -9.60
N ASN A 20 6.40 8.26 -10.40
CA ASN A 20 5.71 8.60 -11.66
C ASN A 20 4.24 8.95 -11.44
N THR A 21 3.58 8.31 -10.47
CA THR A 21 2.14 8.48 -10.23
C THR A 21 1.83 9.25 -8.95
N GLY A 22 2.79 9.36 -8.04
CA GLY A 22 2.61 9.90 -6.68
C GLY A 22 1.80 8.99 -5.75
N LEU A 23 1.40 7.80 -6.21
CA LEU A 23 0.61 6.83 -5.44
C LEU A 23 1.51 5.91 -4.63
N ILE A 24 0.94 5.26 -3.62
CA ILE A 24 1.64 4.19 -2.92
C ILE A 24 1.53 2.91 -3.74
N SER A 25 2.65 2.45 -4.26
CA SER A 25 2.82 1.15 -4.91
C SER A 25 3.16 0.06 -3.87
N TYR A 26 2.49 -1.08 -3.96
CA TYR A 26 2.78 -2.25 -3.14
C TYR A 26 2.55 -3.54 -3.93
N ARG A 27 3.08 -4.67 -3.43
CA ARG A 27 2.80 -6.00 -3.96
C ARG A 27 1.81 -6.70 -3.03
N ASP A 28 0.76 -7.30 -3.56
CA ASP A 28 -0.17 -8.11 -2.77
C ASP A 28 0.40 -9.52 -2.51
N GLN A 29 -0.31 -10.33 -1.71
CA GLN A 29 0.11 -11.71 -1.41
C GLN A 29 0.12 -12.66 -2.63
N GLN A 30 -0.55 -12.27 -3.72
CA GLN A 30 -0.57 -13.03 -4.98
C GLN A 30 0.57 -12.62 -5.91
N GLY A 31 1.40 -11.64 -5.51
CA GLY A 31 2.48 -11.12 -6.31
C GLY A 31 2.08 -10.01 -7.28
N ASN A 32 0.83 -9.55 -7.28
CA ASN A 32 0.35 -8.49 -8.15
C ASN A 32 0.85 -7.12 -7.67
N LYS A 33 1.20 -6.25 -8.62
CA LYS A 33 1.49 -4.84 -8.32
C LYS A 33 0.18 -4.08 -8.21
N MET A 34 -0.01 -3.43 -7.08
CA MET A 34 -1.19 -2.63 -6.78
C MET A 34 -0.76 -1.21 -6.44
N GLN A 35 -1.67 -0.26 -6.63
CA GLN A 35 -1.49 1.13 -6.24
C GLN A 35 -2.69 1.61 -5.43
N ILE A 36 -2.42 2.46 -4.44
CA ILE A 36 -3.44 3.10 -3.61
C ILE A 36 -3.07 4.58 -3.40
N ASN A 37 -4.07 5.45 -3.29
CA ASN A 37 -3.84 6.84 -2.96
C ASN A 37 -3.23 6.93 -1.54
N ARG A 38 -2.18 7.74 -1.40
CA ARG A 38 -1.54 8.02 -0.10
C ARG A 38 -2.56 8.55 0.92
N ASP A 39 -3.52 9.33 0.45
CA ASP A 39 -4.57 9.89 1.31
C ASP A 39 -5.53 8.83 1.84
N ASP A 40 -5.61 7.64 1.24
CA ASP A 40 -6.45 6.55 1.73
C ASP A 40 -5.75 5.66 2.75
N VAL A 41 -4.44 5.84 2.94
CA VAL A 41 -3.64 5.06 3.89
C VAL A 41 -3.59 5.77 5.24
N SER A 42 -3.95 5.04 6.30
CA SER A 42 -3.86 5.54 7.67
C SER A 42 -2.50 5.20 8.29
N GLN A 43 -2.02 3.96 8.10
CA GLN A 43 -0.75 3.49 8.65
C GLN A 43 -0.08 2.42 7.78
N ILE A 44 1.24 2.46 7.69
CA ILE A 44 2.06 1.39 7.13
C ILE A 44 2.72 0.65 8.29
N ILE A 45 2.41 -0.63 8.43
CA ILE A 45 2.96 -1.50 9.47
C ILE A 45 3.99 -2.40 8.79
N GLU A 46 5.25 -2.30 9.19
CA GLU A 46 6.34 -3.18 8.77
C GLU A 46 6.45 -4.30 9.82
N ARG A 47 6.45 -5.56 9.37
CA ARG A 47 6.61 -6.75 10.21
C ARG A 47 7.86 -7.50 9.80
#